data_AF-A0A1Y2DER4-F1
#
_entry.id   AF-A0A1Y2DER4-F1
#
_cell.length_a   1.000
_cell.length_b   1.000
_cell.length_c   1.000
_cell.angle_alpha   90.00
_cell.angle_beta   90.00
_cell.angle_gamma   90.00
#
_symmetry.space_group_name_H-M   'P 1'
#
loop_
_entity.id
_entity.type
_entity.pdbx_description
1 polymer ?
#
loop_
_entity_poly.entity_id
_entity_poly.type
_entity_poly.pdbx_seq_one_letter_code
_entity_poly.pdbx_strand_id
1 'polypeptide(L)'
;MKLLNYSSIIYTLAVLVLAQSGAVSKRDGYYLIYVNNTYSEGNGMQKRQEFVGTVMEEIQNLIEENKSTFKNPENLETLKENNVALKKRNNSGTSYVHEVSSLDDTTVLSSYFSYEVNEKVKHLPGILGSEPKRRMSYGVPDESIFYINRNKSKRDFVDDVPDVTKEENIEDTLMNIYLKKVQISTGWKNIGVRENADLHLSVMSKGYFNGTNDQYDTNYYFPKPEGQGIDIYVIDSGFNFRHPEFSNKEDRQAKCLGIISNGEFFNPEAEDFCISNNIHGELTSDCVAGIKHGVASKANIYGIGLTVEGREGEENNNENFLLSLDYILKNIKMEPHKSIISLSMGGFFSLNDTEFYNYMQKIFKKFSELGVITFVSAGNGGRKVVDVENDAIYLPCALDDVICVGAIDTNGSDRDPTIPDELYYSKKMDPINYFRAYFSNYGEQVKIYGPGYAYAEFQDWENNVENLFAGTSFTTPLVAGVAATIMSEHTEIDFDTQSMAEYLISNGHKNILGNIPEGENVFINNGNKVVLIKNNIEEKFYEEENPIENIDENPNDNIEEMVSVEIEEEEENSDETPSENVVEN
;
A
#
# COMPACT_ATOMS: atom_id res chain seq x y z
N MET A 1 -24.18 -55.26 31.46
CA MET A 1 -24.14 -53.80 31.68
C MET A 1 -23.09 -53.25 30.73
N LYS A 2 -23.35 -52.93 29.45
CA LYS A 2 -24.37 -52.08 28.84
C LYS A 2 -24.48 -50.70 29.50
N LEU A 3 -24.18 -49.70 28.65
CA LEU A 3 -24.62 -48.30 28.65
C LEU A 3 -23.93 -47.40 29.69
N LEU A 4 -23.03 -46.54 29.21
CA LEU A 4 -23.01 -45.07 29.40
C LEU A 4 -21.64 -44.52 28.99
N ASN A 5 -21.56 -43.88 27.81
CA ASN A 5 -20.69 -42.72 27.49
C ASN A 5 -20.62 -42.37 25.99
N TYR A 6 -21.69 -42.64 25.22
CA TYR A 6 -21.82 -42.10 23.85
C TYR A 6 -22.51 -40.73 23.78
N SER A 7 -22.98 -40.17 24.91
CA SER A 7 -23.68 -38.87 24.92
C SER A 7 -22.75 -37.65 24.94
N SER A 8 -21.49 -37.80 25.39
CA SER A 8 -20.57 -36.65 25.51
C SER A 8 -19.85 -36.33 24.20
N ILE A 9 -19.62 -37.33 23.33
CA ILE A 9 -18.90 -37.13 22.06
C ILE A 9 -19.85 -36.58 20.98
N ILE A 10 -21.13 -36.94 21.02
CA ILE A 10 -22.14 -36.41 20.09
C ILE A 10 -22.46 -34.94 20.41
N TYR A 11 -22.38 -34.51 21.68
CA TYR A 11 -22.57 -33.09 22.04
C TYR A 11 -21.39 -32.20 21.61
N THR A 12 -20.15 -32.67 21.72
CA THR A 12 -18.98 -31.89 21.27
C THR A 12 -18.90 -31.80 19.75
N LEU A 13 -19.28 -32.86 19.02
CA LEU A 13 -19.39 -32.82 17.55
C LEU A 13 -20.59 -32.01 17.06
N ALA A 14 -21.73 -32.01 17.77
CA ALA A 14 -22.88 -31.17 17.40
C ALA A 14 -22.61 -29.67 17.61
N VAL A 15 -21.82 -29.30 18.63
CA VAL A 15 -21.41 -27.90 18.86
C VAL A 15 -20.36 -27.44 17.84
N LEU A 16 -19.48 -28.32 17.35
CA LEU A 16 -18.55 -28.00 16.26
C LEU A 16 -19.22 -27.98 14.88
N VAL A 17 -20.21 -28.84 14.61
CA VAL A 17 -20.97 -28.83 13.34
C VAL A 17 -21.93 -27.64 13.27
N LEU A 18 -22.45 -27.14 14.40
CA LEU A 18 -23.23 -25.89 14.43
C LEU A 18 -22.37 -24.62 14.30
N ALA A 19 -21.06 -24.70 14.54
CA ALA A 19 -20.12 -23.62 14.25
C ALA A 19 -19.72 -23.56 12.76
N GLN A 20 -20.00 -24.63 11.99
CA GLN A 20 -19.75 -24.71 10.54
C GLN A 20 -21.01 -24.55 9.69
N SER A 21 -22.19 -24.42 10.28
CA SER A 21 -23.30 -23.77 9.60
C SER A 21 -23.04 -22.27 9.65
N GLY A 22 -22.97 -21.59 8.51
CA GLY A 22 -22.97 -20.13 8.39
C GLY A 22 -24.26 -19.50 8.93
N ALA A 23 -24.55 -19.70 10.21
CA ALA A 23 -25.62 -19.05 10.92
C ALA A 23 -25.19 -17.60 11.10
N VAL A 24 -25.73 -16.72 10.25
CA VAL A 24 -25.59 -15.27 10.40
C VAL A 24 -25.89 -14.93 11.85
N SER A 25 -24.87 -14.46 12.55
CA SER A 25 -24.99 -14.03 13.94
C SER A 25 -26.09 -12.97 14.02
N LYS A 26 -27.24 -13.32 14.59
CA LYS A 26 -28.37 -12.40 14.85
C LYS A 26 -28.02 -11.46 16.01
N ARG A 27 -27.03 -10.60 15.79
CA ARG A 27 -26.54 -9.59 16.72
C ARG A 27 -26.80 -8.21 16.15
N ASP A 28 -26.89 -7.25 17.05
CA ASP A 28 -26.86 -5.85 16.69
C ASP A 28 -25.44 -5.48 16.26
N GLY A 29 -25.30 -4.52 15.35
CA GLY A 29 -24.01 -4.13 14.81
C GLY A 29 -24.05 -2.77 14.11
N TYR A 30 -22.87 -2.22 13.87
CA TYR A 30 -22.72 -1.06 12.98
C TYR A 30 -22.60 -1.53 11.54
N TYR A 31 -23.27 -0.83 10.63
CA TYR A 31 -23.36 -1.18 9.23
C TYR A 31 -22.94 0.00 8.34
N LEU A 32 -22.41 -0.35 7.17
CA LEU A 32 -22.34 0.52 6.01
C LEU A 32 -23.49 0.15 5.06
N ILE A 33 -24.23 1.16 4.61
CA ILE A 33 -25.38 1.01 3.74
C ILE A 33 -25.05 1.66 2.41
N TYR A 34 -25.15 0.89 1.33
CA TYR A 34 -24.80 1.34 -0.01
C TYR A 34 -26.08 1.68 -0.75
N VAL A 35 -26.23 2.95 -1.13
CA VAL A 35 -27.42 3.49 -1.77
C VAL A 35 -27.09 3.81 -3.22
N ASN A 36 -27.88 3.27 -4.15
CA ASN A 36 -27.87 3.75 -5.53
C ASN A 36 -28.55 5.12 -5.58
N ASN A 37 -27.75 6.18 -5.57
CA ASN A 37 -28.23 7.55 -5.52
C ASN A 37 -28.90 8.01 -6.84
N THR A 38 -28.86 7.19 -7.89
CA THR A 38 -29.53 7.41 -9.18
C THR A 38 -30.86 6.64 -9.33
N TYR A 39 -31.33 5.99 -8.27
CA TYR A 39 -32.55 5.18 -8.30
C TYR A 39 -33.83 5.98 -8.63
N SER A 40 -33.93 7.23 -8.16
CA SER A 40 -35.10 8.09 -8.40
C SER A 40 -35.12 8.74 -9.79
N GLU A 41 -36.28 9.16 -10.29
CA GLU A 41 -36.40 9.83 -11.60
C GLU A 41 -35.68 11.20 -11.64
N GLY A 42 -34.48 11.19 -12.21
CA GLY A 42 -33.71 12.37 -12.59
C GLY A 42 -32.31 12.40 -11.99
N ASN A 43 -31.31 12.64 -12.84
CA ASN A 43 -29.90 12.38 -12.52
C ASN A 43 -29.12 13.59 -11.98
N GLY A 44 -29.80 14.71 -11.68
CA GLY A 44 -29.16 15.92 -11.18
C GLY A 44 -28.70 15.78 -9.73
N MET A 45 -27.55 16.38 -9.38
CA MET A 45 -26.93 16.26 -8.04
C MET A 45 -27.92 16.55 -6.90
N GLN A 46 -28.74 17.60 -7.04
CA GLN A 46 -29.77 17.95 -6.06
C GLN A 46 -30.80 16.82 -5.87
N LYS A 47 -31.30 16.23 -6.95
CA LYS A 47 -32.28 15.12 -6.88
C LYS A 47 -31.69 13.88 -6.24
N ARG A 48 -30.41 13.58 -6.52
CA ARG A 48 -29.69 12.48 -5.87
C ARG A 48 -29.59 12.71 -4.36
N GLN A 49 -29.24 13.91 -3.94
CA GLN A 49 -29.19 14.30 -2.52
C GLN A 49 -30.56 14.24 -1.84
N GLU A 50 -31.62 14.70 -2.52
CA GLU A 50 -33.01 14.60 -2.02
C GLU A 50 -33.45 13.12 -1.84
N PHE A 51 -33.10 12.25 -2.80
CA PHE A 51 -33.38 10.83 -2.69
C PHE A 51 -32.63 10.17 -1.53
N VAL A 52 -31.32 10.42 -1.40
CA VAL A 52 -30.52 9.92 -0.27
C VAL A 52 -31.10 10.40 1.07
N GLY A 53 -31.50 11.67 1.16
CA GLY A 53 -32.16 12.21 2.35
C GLY A 53 -33.44 11.45 2.70
N THR A 54 -34.26 11.12 1.70
CA THR A 54 -35.48 10.31 1.89
C THR A 54 -35.15 8.90 2.43
N VAL A 55 -34.14 8.24 1.87
CA VAL A 55 -33.67 6.93 2.36
C VAL A 55 -33.20 7.01 3.81
N MET A 56 -32.46 8.06 4.18
CA MET A 56 -31.99 8.25 5.56
C MET A 56 -33.15 8.46 6.55
N GLU A 57 -34.20 9.18 6.13
CA GLU A 57 -35.43 9.35 6.92
C GLU A 57 -36.19 8.03 7.10
N GLU A 58 -36.33 7.23 6.04
CA GLU A 58 -36.95 5.91 6.11
C GLU A 58 -36.18 4.97 7.06
N ILE A 59 -34.85 4.95 6.98
CA ILE A 59 -34.00 4.17 7.89
C ILE A 59 -34.18 4.65 9.34
N GLN A 60 -34.22 5.96 9.59
CA GLN A 60 -34.48 6.49 10.94
C GLN A 60 -35.84 6.01 11.46
N ASN A 61 -36.90 6.08 10.66
CA ASN A 61 -38.23 5.62 11.07
C ASN A 61 -38.23 4.12 11.39
N LEU A 62 -37.56 3.30 10.59
CA LEU A 62 -37.39 1.88 10.87
C LEU A 62 -36.69 1.62 12.21
N ILE A 63 -35.63 2.37 12.52
CA ILE A 63 -34.96 2.27 13.82
C ILE A 63 -35.93 2.64 14.95
N GLU A 64 -36.66 3.76 14.82
CA GLU A 64 -37.57 4.25 15.85
C GLU A 64 -38.74 3.31 16.12
N GLU A 65 -39.35 2.76 15.08
CA GLU A 65 -40.48 1.83 15.17
C GLU A 65 -40.07 0.46 15.74
N ASN A 66 -38.78 0.10 15.63
CA ASN A 66 -38.28 -1.23 16.00
C ASN A 66 -37.24 -1.18 17.13
N LYS A 67 -37.23 -0.13 17.96
CA LYS A 67 -36.31 0.01 19.11
C LYS A 67 -36.31 -1.21 20.05
N SER A 68 -37.45 -1.87 20.21
CA SER A 68 -37.58 -3.08 21.05
C SER A 68 -36.81 -4.30 20.52
N THR A 69 -36.35 -4.27 19.27
CA THR A 69 -35.60 -5.37 18.64
C THR A 69 -34.10 -5.31 18.94
N PHE A 70 -33.60 -4.18 19.45
CA PHE A 70 -32.20 -3.99 19.80
C PHE A 70 -31.90 -4.67 21.14
N LYS A 71 -30.86 -5.48 21.16
CA LYS A 71 -30.28 -6.10 22.34
C LYS A 71 -29.43 -5.10 23.14
N ASN A 72 -28.78 -4.15 22.46
CA ASN A 72 -27.91 -3.13 23.06
C ASN A 72 -28.39 -1.71 22.67
N PRO A 73 -29.57 -1.27 23.15
CA PRO A 73 -30.16 0.02 22.78
C PRO A 73 -29.33 1.24 23.21
N GLU A 74 -28.42 1.10 24.18
CA GLU A 74 -27.48 2.15 24.61
C GLU A 74 -26.56 2.64 23.48
N ASN A 75 -26.26 1.78 22.50
CA ASN A 75 -25.46 2.16 21.32
C ASN A 75 -26.22 3.12 20.40
N LEU A 76 -27.55 3.10 20.40
CA LEU A 76 -28.35 4.08 19.68
C LEU A 76 -28.24 5.47 20.29
N GLU A 77 -28.08 5.59 21.61
CA GLU A 77 -27.88 6.90 22.25
C GLU A 77 -26.46 7.43 21.97
N THR A 78 -25.45 6.56 22.00
CA THR A 78 -24.08 6.93 21.59
C THR A 78 -24.05 7.42 20.13
N LEU A 79 -24.71 6.69 19.23
CA LEU A 79 -24.82 7.07 17.82
C LEU A 79 -25.48 8.45 17.64
N LYS A 80 -26.54 8.75 18.39
CA LYS A 80 -27.15 10.09 18.34
C LYS A 80 -26.19 11.18 18.77
N GLU A 81 -25.46 10.98 19.86
CA GLU A 81 -24.52 11.98 20.38
C GLU A 81 -23.44 12.28 19.33
N ASN A 82 -22.88 11.24 18.71
CA ASN A 82 -21.91 11.37 17.62
C ASN A 82 -22.52 12.09 16.42
N ASN A 83 -23.74 11.73 16.00
CA ASN A 83 -24.39 12.34 14.84
C ASN A 83 -24.81 13.80 15.07
N VAL A 84 -25.02 14.23 16.33
CA VAL A 84 -25.26 15.65 16.65
C VAL A 84 -24.02 16.51 16.36
N ALA A 85 -22.81 15.99 16.59
CA ALA A 85 -21.56 16.67 16.23
C ALA A 85 -21.43 16.80 14.71
N LEU A 86 -21.64 15.69 13.98
CA LEU A 86 -21.60 15.63 12.50
C LEU A 86 -22.57 16.62 11.83
N LYS A 87 -23.84 16.61 12.26
CA LYS A 87 -24.89 17.48 11.72
C LYS A 87 -24.59 18.97 11.82
N LYS A 88 -23.97 19.40 12.93
CA LYS A 88 -23.63 20.82 13.16
C LYS A 88 -22.60 21.35 12.14
N ARG A 89 -21.81 20.48 11.52
CA ARG A 89 -20.72 20.84 10.60
C ARG A 89 -21.14 20.68 9.14
N ASN A 90 -21.77 19.57 8.79
CA ASN A 90 -22.01 19.20 7.39
C ASN A 90 -23.44 19.42 6.92
N ASN A 91 -24.36 19.79 7.84
CA ASN A 91 -25.78 20.03 7.55
C ASN A 91 -26.50 18.85 6.85
N SER A 92 -25.92 17.65 6.92
CA SER A 92 -26.42 16.38 6.40
C SER A 92 -26.45 15.35 7.53
N GLY A 93 -27.39 14.40 7.49
CA GLY A 93 -27.57 13.40 8.55
C GLY A 93 -28.93 13.43 9.22
N THR A 94 -29.30 12.30 9.81
CA THR A 94 -30.43 12.13 10.72
C THR A 94 -29.92 11.78 12.12
N SER A 95 -30.80 11.53 13.09
CA SER A 95 -30.36 11.25 14.48
C SER A 95 -29.60 9.93 14.58
N TYR A 96 -29.77 9.03 13.62
CA TYR A 96 -29.19 7.69 13.67
C TYR A 96 -28.45 7.30 12.39
N VAL A 97 -28.50 8.12 11.34
CA VAL A 97 -27.90 7.81 10.05
C VAL A 97 -27.08 9.00 9.59
N HIS A 98 -25.86 8.79 9.12
CA HIS A 98 -25.06 9.83 8.49
C HIS A 98 -24.45 9.35 7.18
N GLU A 99 -24.16 10.29 6.29
CA GLU A 99 -23.44 10.03 5.06
C GLU A 99 -21.94 9.92 5.35
N VAL A 100 -21.29 8.93 4.74
CA VAL A 100 -19.86 8.64 4.87
C VAL A 100 -19.12 9.11 3.62
N SER A 101 -19.56 8.66 2.45
CA SER A 101 -18.90 8.95 1.18
C SER A 101 -19.92 8.88 0.06
N SER A 102 -19.66 9.60 -1.04
CA SER A 102 -20.50 9.53 -2.23
C SER A 102 -19.63 9.68 -3.46
N LEU A 103 -19.69 8.67 -4.33
CA LEU A 103 -18.93 8.59 -5.57
C LEU A 103 -19.86 8.09 -6.69
N ASP A 104 -19.92 8.84 -7.78
CA ASP A 104 -20.75 8.57 -8.96
C ASP A 104 -22.22 8.26 -8.61
N ASP A 105 -22.65 7.02 -8.82
CA ASP A 105 -24.01 6.51 -8.62
C ASP A 105 -24.25 5.94 -7.22
N THR A 106 -23.24 5.93 -6.34
CA THR A 106 -23.29 5.27 -5.05
C THR A 106 -23.02 6.25 -3.91
N THR A 107 -23.89 6.23 -2.90
CA THR A 107 -23.68 6.94 -1.64
C THR A 107 -23.65 5.92 -0.50
N VAL A 108 -22.62 5.99 0.33
CA VAL A 108 -22.42 5.14 1.51
C VAL A 108 -22.90 5.88 2.73
N LEU A 109 -23.80 5.25 3.47
CA LEU A 109 -24.30 5.72 4.76
C LEU A 109 -23.76 4.84 5.88
N SER A 110 -23.79 5.34 7.11
CA SER A 110 -23.52 4.53 8.29
C SER A 110 -24.62 4.64 9.34
N SER A 111 -24.88 3.53 10.03
CA SER A 111 -25.86 3.42 11.11
C SER A 111 -25.58 2.21 12.01
N TYR A 112 -26.34 2.09 13.10
CA TYR A 112 -26.39 0.93 14.00
C TYR A 112 -27.75 0.24 13.89
N PHE A 113 -27.76 -1.08 13.66
CA PHE A 113 -28.98 -1.85 13.46
C PHE A 113 -29.01 -3.09 14.36
N SER A 114 -30.22 -3.46 14.80
CA SER A 114 -30.51 -4.84 15.16
C SER A 114 -30.55 -5.71 13.90
N TYR A 115 -30.43 -7.03 14.06
CA TYR A 115 -30.57 -7.95 12.93
C TYR A 115 -31.89 -7.73 12.17
N GLU A 116 -33.00 -7.55 12.88
CA GLU A 116 -34.32 -7.37 12.26
C GLU A 116 -34.44 -6.05 11.48
N VAL A 117 -33.85 -4.96 12.00
CA VAL A 117 -33.82 -3.68 11.29
C VAL A 117 -32.94 -3.79 10.05
N ASN A 118 -31.76 -4.40 10.15
CA ASN A 118 -30.86 -4.56 9.01
C ASN A 118 -31.52 -5.36 7.87
N GLU A 119 -32.24 -6.43 8.19
CA GLU A 119 -32.98 -7.21 7.19
C GLU A 119 -34.08 -6.39 6.51
N LYS A 120 -34.75 -5.46 7.21
CA LYS A 120 -35.71 -4.54 6.58
C LYS A 120 -35.00 -3.51 5.70
N VAL A 121 -33.89 -2.93 6.15
CA VAL A 121 -33.12 -1.92 5.41
C VAL A 121 -32.64 -2.45 4.06
N LYS A 122 -32.16 -3.71 3.99
CA LYS A 122 -31.74 -4.36 2.73
C LYS A 122 -32.83 -4.41 1.65
N HIS A 123 -34.11 -4.28 2.02
CA HIS A 123 -35.23 -4.34 1.09
C HIS A 123 -35.83 -2.97 0.77
N LEU A 124 -35.26 -1.87 1.28
CA LEU A 124 -35.70 -0.52 0.92
C LEU A 124 -35.36 -0.20 -0.54
N PRO A 125 -36.21 0.56 -1.26
CA PRO A 125 -35.94 0.98 -2.63
C PRO A 125 -34.60 1.73 -2.75
N GLY A 126 -33.78 1.34 -3.73
CA GLY A 126 -32.48 1.97 -4.00
C GLY A 126 -31.32 1.52 -3.09
N ILE A 127 -31.54 0.62 -2.12
CA ILE A 127 -30.44 -0.01 -1.37
C ILE A 127 -29.79 -1.10 -2.22
N LEU A 128 -28.48 -0.99 -2.44
CA LEU A 128 -27.64 -2.01 -3.07
C LEU A 128 -27.29 -3.11 -2.06
N GLY A 129 -26.92 -2.71 -0.84
CA GLY A 129 -26.63 -3.63 0.25
C GLY A 129 -26.44 -2.92 1.59
N SER A 130 -26.40 -3.73 2.66
CA SER A 130 -26.12 -3.27 4.02
C SER A 130 -25.24 -4.29 4.72
N GLU A 131 -23.98 -3.91 4.92
CA GLU A 131 -22.89 -4.79 5.33
C GLU A 131 -22.32 -4.37 6.68
N PRO A 132 -21.95 -5.32 7.55
CA PRO A 132 -21.39 -4.97 8.85
C PRO A 132 -20.05 -4.25 8.66
N LYS A 133 -19.79 -3.25 9.50
CA LYS A 133 -18.45 -2.64 9.59
C LYS A 133 -17.43 -3.71 9.93
N ARG A 134 -16.32 -3.72 9.20
CA ARG A 134 -15.20 -4.63 9.41
C ARG A 134 -14.00 -3.86 9.93
N ARG A 135 -13.18 -4.54 10.71
CA ARG A 135 -11.92 -3.99 11.19
C ARG A 135 -10.89 -3.95 10.05
N MET A 136 -10.23 -2.82 9.90
CA MET A 136 -9.02 -2.63 9.12
C MET A 136 -7.83 -2.68 10.08
N SER A 137 -6.90 -3.60 9.89
CA SER A 137 -5.71 -3.71 10.73
C SER A 137 -4.57 -2.87 10.16
N TYR A 138 -3.98 -2.07 11.02
CA TYR A 138 -2.60 -1.62 10.92
C TYR A 138 -1.78 -2.79 11.47
N GLY A 139 -0.56 -3.00 10.98
CA GLY A 139 0.37 -3.78 11.78
C GLY A 139 0.55 -3.01 13.08
N VAL A 140 0.00 -3.46 14.20
CA VAL A 140 0.63 -3.05 15.46
C VAL A 140 2.01 -3.70 15.34
N PRO A 141 3.12 -2.96 15.33
CA PRO A 141 4.44 -3.59 15.34
C PRO A 141 4.41 -4.56 16.50
N ASP A 142 4.49 -5.86 16.18
CA ASP A 142 4.12 -6.95 17.07
C ASP A 142 4.65 -6.65 18.47
N GLU A 143 3.75 -6.43 19.44
CA GLU A 143 4.15 -6.07 20.80
C GLU A 143 5.08 -7.16 21.39
N SER A 144 5.00 -8.40 20.91
CA SER A 144 5.94 -9.45 21.32
C SER A 144 7.36 -9.18 20.81
N ILE A 145 7.53 -8.65 19.59
CA ILE A 145 8.83 -8.15 19.09
C ILE A 145 9.24 -6.89 19.87
N PHE A 146 8.29 -5.99 20.16
CA PHE A 146 8.54 -4.75 20.92
C PHE A 146 9.02 -5.02 22.36
N TYR A 147 8.46 -6.02 23.05
CA TYR A 147 8.85 -6.40 24.41
C TYR A 147 10.09 -7.32 24.47
N ILE A 148 10.34 -8.15 23.45
CA ILE A 148 11.63 -8.87 23.33
C ILE A 148 12.77 -7.84 23.15
N ASN A 149 12.53 -6.74 22.43
CA ASN A 149 13.56 -5.76 22.08
C ASN A 149 13.74 -4.61 23.09
N ARG A 150 12.80 -4.35 24.00
CA ARG A 150 12.95 -3.29 25.03
C ARG A 150 14.10 -3.53 26.02
N ASN A 151 14.51 -4.79 26.20
CA ASN A 151 15.65 -5.17 27.05
C ASN A 151 16.99 -5.24 26.29
N LYS A 152 17.02 -4.94 24.99
CA LYS A 152 18.21 -5.09 24.14
C LYS A 152 18.41 -3.81 23.33
N SER A 153 18.82 -2.75 24.01
CA SER A 153 19.24 -1.53 23.33
C SER A 153 20.45 -1.82 22.45
N LYS A 154 20.47 -1.25 21.24
CA LYS A 154 21.56 -1.25 20.25
C LYS A 154 22.95 -0.82 20.76
N ARG A 155 23.09 -0.44 22.04
CA ARG A 155 24.33 0.11 22.62
C ARG A 155 25.51 -0.85 22.65
N ASP A 156 25.31 -2.15 22.44
CA ASP A 156 26.37 -3.14 22.59
C ASP A 156 26.93 -3.69 21.26
N PHE A 157 26.39 -3.28 20.11
CA PHE A 157 26.81 -3.80 18.80
C PHE A 157 27.10 -2.66 17.82
N VAL A 158 28.06 -1.81 18.21
CA VAL A 158 28.85 -1.04 17.24
C VAL A 158 29.89 -2.03 16.72
N ASP A 159 29.87 -2.30 15.42
CA ASP A 159 31.02 -2.92 14.77
C ASP A 159 32.22 -1.99 14.98
N ASP A 160 33.08 -2.31 15.96
CA ASP A 160 34.44 -1.79 16.02
C ASP A 160 35.14 -2.33 14.76
N VAL A 161 35.04 -1.58 13.66
CA VAL A 161 35.83 -1.82 12.46
C VAL A 161 37.30 -1.60 12.85
N PRO A 162 38.17 -2.61 12.78
CA PRO A 162 39.59 -2.41 12.99
C PRO A 162 40.09 -1.41 11.95
N ASP A 163 40.87 -0.43 12.39
CA ASP A 163 41.62 0.48 11.53
C ASP A 163 42.60 -0.34 10.67
N VAL A 164 42.15 -0.75 9.47
CA VAL A 164 42.98 -1.45 8.50
C VAL A 164 43.70 -0.41 7.66
N THR A 165 44.99 -0.25 7.95
CA THR A 165 45.88 0.63 7.20
C THR A 165 46.08 0.14 5.76
N LYS A 166 45.64 0.97 4.80
CA LYS A 166 46.11 1.12 3.40
C LYS A 166 46.06 -0.09 2.46
N GLU A 167 44.86 -0.34 1.91
CA GLU A 167 44.63 -0.88 0.55
C GLU A 167 43.89 0.13 -0.37
N GLU A 168 43.93 1.42 -0.03
CA GLU A 168 43.09 2.51 -0.61
C GLU A 168 43.07 2.62 -2.15
N ASN A 169 44.08 2.15 -2.90
CA ASN A 169 44.10 2.33 -4.37
C ASN A 169 43.29 1.29 -5.16
N ILE A 170 43.14 0.05 -4.65
CA ILE A 170 42.47 -1.03 -5.41
C ILE A 170 40.96 -0.97 -5.19
N GLU A 171 40.52 -0.76 -3.96
CA GLU A 171 39.09 -0.64 -3.62
C GLU A 171 38.45 0.58 -4.29
N ASP A 172 39.13 1.72 -4.31
CA ASP A 172 38.67 2.92 -5.04
C ASP A 172 38.57 2.65 -6.54
N THR A 173 39.53 1.93 -7.12
CA THR A 173 39.51 1.57 -8.54
C THR A 173 38.33 0.63 -8.84
N LEU A 174 38.11 -0.37 -8.00
CA LEU A 174 37.01 -1.33 -8.13
C LEU A 174 35.66 -0.62 -8.00
N MET A 175 35.49 0.26 -7.01
CA MET A 175 34.28 1.04 -6.81
C MET A 175 33.99 1.95 -8.00
N ASN A 176 35.01 2.62 -8.56
CA ASN A 176 34.85 3.43 -9.77
C ASN A 176 34.40 2.60 -10.99
N ILE A 177 34.94 1.39 -11.14
CA ILE A 177 34.50 0.45 -12.20
C ILE A 177 33.05 0.03 -11.96
N TYR A 178 32.69 -0.30 -10.71
CA TYR A 178 31.34 -0.67 -10.32
C TYR A 178 30.35 0.44 -10.66
N LEU A 179 30.59 1.66 -10.18
CA LEU A 179 29.71 2.82 -10.44
C LEU A 179 29.56 3.09 -11.94
N LYS A 180 30.64 2.92 -12.73
CA LYS A 180 30.56 3.06 -14.18
C LYS A 180 29.68 1.97 -14.82
N LYS A 181 29.76 0.73 -14.35
CA LYS A 181 28.88 -0.36 -14.80
C LYS A 181 27.43 -0.09 -14.43
N VAL A 182 27.16 0.35 -13.20
CA VAL A 182 25.81 0.74 -12.75
C VAL A 182 25.26 1.85 -13.64
N GLN A 183 26.04 2.90 -13.91
CA GLN A 183 25.63 4.00 -14.77
C GLN A 183 25.29 3.53 -16.20
N ILE A 184 26.08 2.61 -16.77
CA ILE A 184 25.81 2.04 -18.10
C ILE A 184 24.55 1.16 -18.07
N SER A 185 24.37 0.31 -17.06
CA SER A 185 23.25 -0.63 -17.01
C SER A 185 21.91 0.03 -16.71
N THR A 186 21.92 1.11 -15.93
CA THR A 186 20.71 1.82 -15.49
C THR A 186 20.38 3.03 -16.36
N GLY A 187 21.37 3.64 -17.01
CA GLY A 187 21.21 4.95 -17.65
C GLY A 187 21.26 6.14 -16.67
N TRP A 188 21.54 5.91 -15.38
CA TRP A 188 21.57 6.96 -14.37
C TRP A 188 22.59 8.05 -14.69
N LYS A 189 22.11 9.29 -14.84
CA LYS A 189 22.99 10.46 -15.07
C LYS A 189 23.96 10.66 -13.92
N ASN A 190 23.48 10.52 -12.68
CA ASN A 190 24.28 10.63 -11.47
C ASN A 190 23.82 9.59 -10.45
N ILE A 191 24.80 8.90 -9.85
CA ILE A 191 24.57 7.89 -8.81
C ILE A 191 24.80 8.54 -7.45
N GLY A 192 23.85 8.37 -6.54
CA GLY A 192 24.05 8.58 -5.11
C GLY A 192 24.43 7.28 -4.43
N VAL A 193 25.26 7.39 -3.39
CA VAL A 193 25.70 6.26 -2.57
C VAL A 193 25.44 6.61 -1.12
N ARG A 194 24.68 5.76 -0.43
CA ARG A 194 24.58 5.78 1.03
C ARG A 194 25.41 4.62 1.56
N GLU A 195 26.54 4.96 2.17
CA GLU A 195 27.48 3.99 2.71
C GLU A 195 26.92 3.31 3.96
N ASN A 196 27.21 2.02 4.14
CA ASN A 196 26.77 1.24 5.31
C ASN A 196 25.26 1.36 5.57
N ALA A 197 24.47 1.33 4.49
CA ALA A 197 23.03 1.43 4.53
C ALA A 197 22.41 0.19 5.19
N ASP A 198 21.16 0.32 5.61
CA ASP A 198 20.43 -0.82 6.16
C ASP A 198 20.18 -1.87 5.09
N LEU A 199 20.09 -3.14 5.54
CA LEU A 199 19.92 -4.28 4.64
C LEU A 199 18.75 -4.09 3.68
N HIS A 200 17.63 -3.55 4.17
CA HIS A 200 16.43 -3.32 3.36
C HIS A 200 16.68 -2.35 2.20
N LEU A 201 17.61 -1.40 2.33
CA LEU A 201 17.97 -0.50 1.23
C LEU A 201 18.96 -1.16 0.29
N SER A 202 20.06 -1.70 0.83
CA SER A 202 21.14 -2.25 0.02
C SER A 202 20.66 -3.40 -0.86
N VAL A 203 19.81 -4.30 -0.33
CA VAL A 203 19.36 -5.50 -1.06
C VAL A 203 18.51 -5.15 -2.30
N MET A 204 17.76 -4.04 -2.26
CA MET A 204 16.93 -3.58 -3.37
C MET A 204 17.73 -2.82 -4.44
N SER A 205 18.97 -2.43 -4.16
CA SER A 205 19.76 -1.56 -5.04
C SER A 205 20.92 -2.23 -5.76
N LYS A 206 20.87 -3.55 -5.91
CA LYS A 206 21.91 -4.32 -6.59
C LYS A 206 21.36 -5.59 -7.21
N GLY A 207 22.16 -6.19 -8.09
CA GLY A 207 21.84 -7.48 -8.67
C GLY A 207 21.71 -8.58 -7.60
N TYR A 208 21.20 -9.74 -8.01
CA TYR A 208 21.03 -10.87 -7.09
C TYR A 208 22.34 -11.37 -6.49
N PHE A 209 22.38 -11.28 -5.17
CA PHE A 209 23.50 -11.72 -4.37
C PHE A 209 23.43 -13.23 -4.07
N ASN A 210 24.48 -13.96 -4.44
CA ASN A 210 24.63 -15.40 -4.14
C ASN A 210 25.96 -15.74 -3.44
N GLY A 211 26.62 -14.74 -2.85
CA GLY A 211 27.88 -14.90 -2.11
C GLY A 211 27.65 -15.25 -0.64
N THR A 212 28.73 -15.22 0.16
CA THR A 212 28.64 -15.37 1.61
C THR A 212 28.45 -14.02 2.30
N ASN A 213 27.89 -14.02 3.51
CA ASN A 213 27.55 -12.79 4.24
C ASN A 213 28.73 -11.79 4.33
N ASP A 214 29.96 -12.28 4.52
CA ASP A 214 31.16 -11.43 4.61
C ASP A 214 31.56 -10.74 3.32
N GLN A 215 31.06 -11.21 2.18
CA GLN A 215 31.32 -10.66 0.86
C GLN A 215 30.27 -9.62 0.44
N TYR A 216 29.20 -9.46 1.23
CA TYR A 216 28.09 -8.58 0.91
C TYR A 216 28.50 -7.10 1.00
N ASP A 217 28.18 -6.35 -0.03
CA ASP A 217 28.29 -4.89 -0.07
C ASP A 217 27.05 -4.28 0.61
N THR A 218 27.24 -3.47 1.65
CA THR A 218 26.16 -2.85 2.43
C THR A 218 25.74 -1.47 1.92
N ASN A 219 26.29 -1.00 0.80
CA ASN A 219 25.93 0.30 0.25
C ASN A 219 24.57 0.26 -0.45
N TYR A 220 23.83 1.36 -0.34
CA TYR A 220 22.62 1.64 -1.11
C TYR A 220 22.95 2.60 -2.27
N TYR A 221 22.66 2.18 -3.50
CA TYR A 221 22.91 2.95 -4.73
C TYR A 221 21.59 3.40 -5.34
N PHE A 222 21.49 4.67 -5.73
CA PHE A 222 20.22 5.24 -6.19
C PHE A 222 20.43 6.36 -7.20
N PRO A 223 19.43 6.67 -8.04
CA PRO A 223 19.49 7.83 -8.91
C PRO A 223 19.35 9.11 -8.08
N LYS A 224 20.22 10.10 -8.31
CA LYS A 224 20.28 11.35 -7.51
C LYS A 224 18.99 12.19 -7.38
N PRO A 225 18.01 12.14 -8.31
CA PRO A 225 16.71 12.77 -8.06
C PRO A 225 16.06 12.32 -6.75
N GLU A 226 16.28 11.08 -6.30
CA GLU A 226 15.85 10.58 -4.97
C GLU A 226 14.35 10.80 -4.69
N GLY A 227 13.50 10.74 -5.72
CA GLY A 227 12.06 10.99 -5.60
C GLY A 227 11.66 12.46 -5.65
N GLN A 228 12.58 13.38 -5.94
CA GLN A 228 12.30 14.82 -6.00
C GLN A 228 11.14 15.12 -6.96
N GLY A 229 10.18 15.90 -6.48
CA GLY A 229 9.00 16.31 -7.25
C GLY A 229 7.86 15.28 -7.31
N ILE A 230 8.00 14.16 -6.60
CA ILE A 230 6.93 13.16 -6.41
C ILE A 230 6.26 13.39 -5.05
N ASP A 231 4.93 13.37 -5.04
CA ASP A 231 4.09 13.48 -3.86
C ASP A 231 3.69 12.10 -3.37
N ILE A 232 4.06 11.74 -2.13
CA ILE A 232 3.72 10.46 -1.51
C ILE A 232 2.74 10.71 -0.37
N TYR A 233 1.53 10.18 -0.52
CA TYR A 233 0.45 10.25 0.47
C TYR A 233 0.42 8.94 1.26
N VAL A 234 0.80 9.01 2.53
CA VAL A 234 0.74 7.89 3.47
C VAL A 234 -0.55 8.01 4.27
N ILE A 235 -1.46 7.05 4.10
CA ILE A 235 -2.63 6.93 4.97
C ILE A 235 -2.30 5.86 6.00
N ASP A 236 -2.15 6.26 7.25
CA ASP A 236 -1.74 5.38 8.35
C ASP A 236 -2.08 6.06 9.69
N SER A 237 -1.52 5.59 10.79
CA SER A 237 -1.74 6.09 12.14
C SER A 237 -0.59 6.99 12.60
N GLY A 238 -0.89 8.25 12.95
CA GLY A 238 0.06 9.16 13.58
C GLY A 238 1.23 9.59 12.68
N PHE A 239 1.59 10.87 12.73
CA PHE A 239 2.71 11.40 11.95
C PHE A 239 3.44 12.47 12.74
N ASN A 240 4.77 12.33 12.82
CA ASN A 240 5.64 13.32 13.42
C ASN A 240 6.77 13.68 12.47
N PHE A 241 6.49 14.60 11.54
CA PHE A 241 7.49 15.10 10.59
C PHE A 241 8.44 16.13 11.23
N ARG A 242 8.50 16.23 12.56
CA ARG A 242 9.57 16.94 13.29
C ARG A 242 10.74 16.03 13.60
N HIS A 243 10.56 14.71 13.46
CA HIS A 243 11.64 13.75 13.65
C HIS A 243 12.83 14.08 12.71
N PRO A 244 14.10 13.93 13.15
CA PRO A 244 15.27 14.22 12.34
C PRO A 244 15.33 13.50 10.99
N GLU A 245 14.68 12.34 10.86
CA GLU A 245 14.54 11.64 9.57
C GLU A 245 13.83 12.49 8.50
N PHE A 246 13.08 13.52 8.90
CA PHE A 246 12.37 14.46 8.01
C PHE A 246 12.93 15.88 8.07
N SER A 247 14.19 16.07 8.50
CA SER A 247 14.77 17.41 8.69
C SER A 247 15.10 18.15 7.39
N ASN A 248 15.14 17.47 6.24
CA ASN A 248 15.49 18.02 4.92
C ASN A 248 14.34 18.81 4.25
N LYS A 249 13.60 19.61 5.02
CA LYS A 249 12.43 20.39 4.56
C LYS A 249 12.77 21.56 3.63
N GLU A 250 14.05 21.85 3.42
CA GLU A 250 14.50 22.83 2.41
C GLU A 250 14.37 22.26 0.98
N ASP A 251 14.44 20.94 0.83
CA ASP A 251 14.44 20.26 -0.48
C ASP A 251 13.06 19.69 -0.86
N ARG A 252 12.13 19.59 0.09
CA ARG A 252 10.84 18.89 -0.06
C ARG A 252 9.80 19.30 0.99
N GLN A 253 8.55 18.89 0.78
CA GLN A 253 7.47 18.97 1.78
C GLN A 253 7.45 17.72 2.68
N ALA A 254 7.15 17.92 3.96
CA ALA A 254 6.85 16.85 4.91
C ALA A 254 5.74 17.34 5.85
N LYS A 255 4.49 16.94 5.57
CA LYS A 255 3.31 17.51 6.22
C LYS A 255 2.30 16.46 6.64
N CYS A 256 1.68 16.64 7.80
CA CYS A 256 0.44 15.97 8.09
C CYS A 256 -0.74 16.84 7.64
N LEU A 257 -1.64 16.23 6.88
CA LEU A 257 -2.81 16.91 6.32
C LEU A 257 -4.02 16.89 7.23
N GLY A 258 -4.08 15.95 8.18
CA GLY A 258 -5.14 15.84 9.17
C GLY A 258 -5.31 14.43 9.69
N ILE A 259 -6.33 14.25 10.53
CA ILE A 259 -6.65 12.98 11.20
C ILE A 259 -8.13 12.67 10.97
N ILE A 260 -8.45 11.42 10.68
CA ILE A 260 -9.82 10.91 10.64
C ILE A 260 -10.06 10.05 11.88
N SER A 261 -11.11 10.40 12.60
CA SER A 261 -11.53 9.74 13.81
C SER A 261 -13.05 9.76 13.92
N ASN A 262 -13.65 8.66 14.38
CA ASN A 262 -15.09 8.57 14.64
C ASN A 262 -15.98 9.09 13.49
N GLY A 263 -15.62 8.76 12.24
CA GLY A 263 -16.38 9.20 11.08
C GLY A 263 -16.15 10.66 10.65
N GLU A 264 -15.18 11.36 11.24
CA GLU A 264 -14.93 12.79 11.00
C GLU A 264 -13.47 13.09 10.63
N PHE A 265 -13.28 14.11 9.79
CA PHE A 265 -11.97 14.71 9.54
C PHE A 265 -11.67 15.85 10.52
N PHE A 266 -10.46 15.87 11.05
CA PHE A 266 -9.92 16.88 11.94
C PHE A 266 -8.65 17.48 11.33
N ASN A 267 -8.60 18.81 11.30
CA ASN A 267 -7.39 19.53 10.95
C ASN A 267 -6.25 19.15 11.92
N PRO A 268 -5.00 19.08 11.43
CA PRO A 268 -3.87 18.75 12.27
C PRO A 268 -3.60 19.87 13.28
N GLU A 269 -3.02 19.53 14.43
CA GLU A 269 -2.59 20.53 15.41
C GLU A 269 -1.49 21.44 14.85
N ALA A 270 -0.65 20.89 13.97
CA ALA A 270 0.35 21.61 13.19
C ALA A 270 0.60 20.92 11.85
N GLU A 271 1.02 21.66 10.84
CA GLU A 271 1.24 21.12 9.48
C GLU A 271 2.25 19.98 9.43
N ASP A 272 3.15 19.85 10.40
CA ASP A 272 4.18 18.80 10.44
C ASP A 272 3.91 17.71 11.49
N PHE A 273 2.71 17.68 12.06
CA PHE A 273 2.42 16.84 13.21
C PHE A 273 0.93 16.49 13.39
N CYS A 274 0.65 15.19 13.50
CA CYS A 274 -0.65 14.62 13.82
C CYS A 274 -0.50 13.50 14.84
N ILE A 275 -1.05 13.68 16.04
CA ILE A 275 -1.00 12.66 17.08
C ILE A 275 -1.99 11.53 16.77
N SER A 276 -1.48 10.31 16.78
CA SER A 276 -2.24 9.10 17.12
C SER A 276 -1.48 8.40 18.26
N ASN A 277 -2.16 7.65 19.12
CA ASN A 277 -1.50 6.83 20.15
C ASN A 277 -0.67 5.67 19.55
N ASN A 278 -0.60 5.58 18.23
CA ASN A 278 0.16 4.63 17.46
C ASN A 278 1.17 5.35 16.55
N ILE A 279 2.39 4.84 16.52
CA ILE A 279 3.57 5.37 15.81
C ILE A 279 3.76 4.78 14.40
N HIS A 280 2.90 3.85 13.98
CA HIS A 280 3.11 3.06 12.77
C HIS A 280 3.20 3.93 11.50
N GLY A 281 2.44 5.02 11.41
CA GLY A 281 2.50 5.96 10.29
C GLY A 281 3.80 6.78 10.24
N GLU A 282 4.39 7.11 11.39
CA GLU A 282 5.72 7.73 11.45
C GLU A 282 6.79 6.75 10.93
N LEU A 283 6.72 5.49 11.36
CA LEU A 283 7.65 4.44 10.94
C LEU A 283 7.54 4.11 9.45
N THR A 284 6.33 3.97 8.91
CA THR A 284 6.14 3.69 7.47
C THR A 284 6.55 4.89 6.61
N SER A 285 6.32 6.12 7.11
CA SER A 285 6.80 7.34 6.49
C SER A 285 8.33 7.41 6.42
N ASP A 286 9.00 6.92 7.47
CA ASP A 286 10.46 6.85 7.52
C ASP A 286 11.01 5.86 6.48
N CYS A 287 10.42 4.66 6.38
CA CYS A 287 10.80 3.68 5.36
C CYS A 287 10.68 4.20 3.92
N VAL A 288 9.69 5.05 3.62
CA VAL A 288 9.57 5.61 2.26
C VAL A 288 10.45 6.84 2.03
N ALA A 289 10.48 7.80 2.95
CA ALA A 289 11.07 9.13 2.70
C ALA A 289 11.96 9.68 3.83
N GLY A 290 12.41 8.83 4.75
CA GLY A 290 13.48 9.15 5.71
C GLY A 290 14.82 9.41 5.02
N ILE A 291 15.64 10.28 5.61
CA ILE A 291 16.98 10.60 5.06
C ILE A 291 17.99 9.45 5.21
N LYS A 292 17.86 8.64 6.26
CA LYS A 292 18.77 7.54 6.60
C LYS A 292 18.14 6.19 6.29
N HIS A 293 16.89 6.00 6.71
CA HIS A 293 16.19 4.71 6.60
C HIS A 293 15.30 4.61 5.35
N GLY A 294 15.00 5.74 4.72
CA GLY A 294 14.09 5.82 3.58
C GLY A 294 14.72 5.63 2.20
N VAL A 295 13.88 5.26 1.23
CA VAL A 295 14.26 5.03 -0.17
C VAL A 295 14.27 6.34 -0.98
N ALA A 296 13.21 7.14 -0.89
CA ALA A 296 13.00 8.36 -1.66
C ALA A 296 13.13 9.62 -0.78
N SER A 297 14.35 9.88 -0.32
CA SER A 297 14.66 10.92 0.69
C SER A 297 14.22 12.35 0.30
N LYS A 298 14.09 12.63 -1.01
CA LYS A 298 13.69 13.95 -1.55
C LYS A 298 12.24 14.00 -2.05
N ALA A 299 11.47 12.91 -1.94
CA ALA A 299 10.05 12.94 -2.22
C ALA A 299 9.29 13.80 -1.20
N ASN A 300 8.28 14.52 -1.68
CA ASN A 300 7.33 15.16 -0.77
C ASN A 300 6.53 14.08 -0.06
N ILE A 301 6.34 14.22 1.26
CA ILE A 301 5.57 13.25 2.05
C ILE A 301 4.40 13.93 2.76
N TYR A 302 3.23 13.32 2.64
CA TYR A 302 1.98 13.80 3.21
C TYR A 302 1.31 12.69 4.02
N GLY A 303 1.08 12.92 5.31
CA GLY A 303 0.40 11.98 6.19
C GLY A 303 -1.09 12.29 6.36
N ILE A 304 -1.95 11.26 6.33
CA ILE A 304 -3.36 11.35 6.75
C ILE A 304 -3.59 10.32 7.85
N GLY A 305 -3.78 10.81 9.06
CA GLY A 305 -3.90 10.02 10.27
C GLY A 305 -5.23 9.28 10.34
N LEU A 306 -5.21 8.04 10.79
CA LEU A 306 -6.39 7.28 11.21
C LEU A 306 -6.24 6.92 12.69
N THR A 307 -7.28 7.18 13.49
CA THR A 307 -7.23 6.85 14.92
C THR A 307 -7.42 5.36 15.19
N VAL A 308 -6.55 4.82 16.04
CA VAL A 308 -6.40 3.38 16.29
C VAL A 308 -7.22 2.87 17.49
N GLU A 309 -7.68 3.78 18.36
CA GLU A 309 -8.41 3.51 19.61
C GLU A 309 -9.76 4.26 19.64
N GLY A 310 -10.74 3.78 20.42
CA GLY A 310 -12.12 4.28 20.48
C GLY A 310 -13.07 3.35 21.30
N ARG A 311 -14.31 3.10 20.85
CA ARG A 311 -15.23 2.10 21.44
C ARG A 311 -15.47 0.95 20.46
N GLU A 312 -16.00 -0.18 20.92
CA GLU A 312 -16.37 -1.31 20.04
C GLU A 312 -17.31 -0.86 18.92
N GLY A 313 -16.82 -0.88 17.66
CA GLY A 313 -17.54 -0.37 16.48
C GLY A 313 -17.08 1.01 15.97
N GLU A 314 -16.28 1.75 16.74
CA GLU A 314 -15.79 3.11 16.45
C GLU A 314 -14.28 3.14 16.11
N GLU A 315 -13.57 2.02 16.22
CA GLU A 315 -12.10 1.92 16.00
C GLU A 315 -11.75 1.22 14.71
N ASN A 316 -10.71 1.73 14.01
CA ASN A 316 -10.00 1.02 12.94
C ASN A 316 -10.89 0.19 12.04
N ASN A 317 -11.91 0.83 11.49
CA ASN A 317 -12.92 0.18 10.69
C ASN A 317 -12.84 0.67 9.24
N ASN A 318 -13.56 -0.03 8.38
CA ASN A 318 -13.65 0.30 6.97
C ASN A 318 -14.40 1.63 6.69
N GLU A 319 -15.14 2.20 7.64
CA GLU A 319 -15.74 3.54 7.51
C GLU A 319 -14.68 4.64 7.55
N ASN A 320 -13.81 4.65 8.58
CA ASN A 320 -12.74 5.65 8.69
C ASN A 320 -11.76 5.54 7.52
N PHE A 321 -11.48 4.31 7.07
CA PHE A 321 -10.68 4.08 5.87
C PHE A 321 -11.34 4.68 4.62
N LEU A 322 -12.62 4.43 4.38
CA LEU A 322 -13.35 5.04 3.26
C LEU A 322 -13.36 6.56 3.32
N LEU A 323 -13.57 7.14 4.50
CA LEU A 323 -13.54 8.59 4.70
C LEU A 323 -12.18 9.20 4.35
N SER A 324 -11.08 8.48 4.60
CA SER A 324 -9.74 8.94 4.21
C SER A 324 -9.59 9.05 2.71
N LEU A 325 -10.04 8.04 1.97
CA LEU A 325 -9.97 8.01 0.53
C LEU A 325 -10.91 9.06 -0.08
N ASP A 326 -12.13 9.21 0.47
CA ASP A 326 -13.09 10.23 0.08
C ASP A 326 -12.55 11.65 0.32
N TYR A 327 -11.95 11.90 1.48
CA TYR A 327 -11.34 13.18 1.81
C TYR A 327 -10.24 13.55 0.82
N ILE A 328 -9.34 12.61 0.53
CA ILE A 328 -8.27 12.79 -0.44
C ILE A 328 -8.85 13.14 -1.81
N LEU A 329 -9.75 12.30 -2.35
CA LEU A 329 -10.33 12.49 -3.67
C LEU A 329 -11.01 13.85 -3.84
N LYS A 330 -11.66 14.35 -2.78
CA LYS A 330 -12.45 15.60 -2.85
C LYS A 330 -11.63 16.85 -2.55
N ASN A 331 -10.65 16.78 -1.65
CA ASN A 331 -10.02 17.97 -1.06
C ASN A 331 -8.54 18.12 -1.42
N ILE A 332 -7.90 17.07 -1.90
CA ILE A 332 -6.48 17.10 -2.25
C ILE A 332 -6.34 17.12 -3.76
N LYS A 333 -5.69 18.16 -4.26
CA LYS A 333 -5.30 18.23 -5.67
C LYS A 333 -4.00 17.42 -5.85
N MET A 334 -4.16 16.18 -6.27
CA MET A 334 -3.05 15.31 -6.65
C MET A 334 -2.58 15.66 -8.07
N GLU A 335 -1.27 15.79 -8.25
CA GLU A 335 -0.68 16.02 -9.57
C GLU A 335 -0.59 14.67 -10.32
N PRO A 336 -1.24 14.53 -11.49
CA PRO A 336 -1.24 13.29 -12.27
C PRO A 336 0.17 12.82 -12.59
N HIS A 337 0.38 11.50 -12.54
CA HIS A 337 1.65 10.81 -12.83
C HIS A 337 2.83 11.26 -11.95
N LYS A 338 2.55 12.00 -10.87
CA LYS A 338 3.53 12.46 -9.86
C LYS A 338 3.04 12.25 -8.43
N SER A 339 1.96 11.49 -8.27
CA SER A 339 1.36 11.22 -6.97
C SER A 339 1.29 9.72 -6.70
N ILE A 340 1.71 9.33 -5.50
CA ILE A 340 1.65 7.95 -5.00
C ILE A 340 0.81 7.93 -3.73
N ILE A 341 -0.05 6.92 -3.58
CA ILE A 341 -0.68 6.57 -2.31
C ILE A 341 -0.01 5.31 -1.76
N SER A 342 0.41 5.33 -0.50
CA SER A 342 0.97 4.17 0.20
C SER A 342 0.07 3.77 1.37
N LEU A 343 -0.44 2.53 1.35
CA LEU A 343 -1.39 1.99 2.32
C LEU A 343 -0.83 0.75 3.01
N SER A 344 -0.35 0.94 4.23
CA SER A 344 0.20 -0.12 5.08
C SER A 344 -0.83 -0.72 6.04
N MET A 345 -2.06 -0.89 5.54
CA MET A 345 -3.20 -1.44 6.28
C MET A 345 -4.05 -2.36 5.40
N GLY A 346 -4.86 -3.20 6.03
CA GLY A 346 -5.84 -4.02 5.33
C GLY A 346 -6.64 -4.93 6.27
N GLY A 347 -7.55 -5.72 5.71
CA GLY A 347 -8.36 -6.65 6.49
C GLY A 347 -8.97 -7.76 5.64
N PHE A 348 -9.28 -8.89 6.27
CA PHE A 348 -10.05 -9.95 5.64
C PHE A 348 -11.55 -9.65 5.72
N PHE A 349 -12.20 -9.72 4.58
CA PHE A 349 -13.64 -9.61 4.38
C PHE A 349 -14.19 -10.96 3.92
N SER A 350 -15.51 -11.14 4.06
CA SER A 350 -16.17 -12.28 3.43
C SER A 350 -16.35 -12.02 1.95
N LEU A 351 -16.33 -13.04 1.08
CA LEU A 351 -16.58 -12.86 -0.35
C LEU A 351 -18.04 -12.41 -0.62
N ASN A 352 -18.92 -12.56 0.36
CA ASN A 352 -20.28 -12.03 0.32
C ASN A 352 -20.39 -10.53 0.70
N ASP A 353 -19.30 -9.89 1.17
CA ASP A 353 -19.25 -8.44 1.43
C ASP A 353 -18.94 -7.71 0.10
N THR A 354 -19.84 -7.87 -0.89
CA THR A 354 -19.63 -7.42 -2.28
C THR A 354 -19.69 -5.91 -2.46
N GLU A 355 -20.50 -5.20 -1.67
CA GLU A 355 -20.68 -3.77 -1.85
C GLU A 355 -19.47 -2.97 -1.39
N PHE A 356 -18.83 -3.36 -0.29
CA PHE A 356 -17.56 -2.76 0.12
C PHE A 356 -16.49 -2.97 -0.95
N TYR A 357 -16.34 -4.20 -1.47
CA TYR A 357 -15.41 -4.51 -2.56
C TYR A 357 -15.67 -3.62 -3.79
N ASN A 358 -16.92 -3.59 -4.26
CA ASN A 358 -17.30 -2.84 -5.45
C ASN A 358 -17.07 -1.33 -5.28
N TYR A 359 -17.38 -0.78 -4.11
CA TYR A 359 -17.17 0.64 -3.83
C TYR A 359 -15.69 0.99 -3.73
N MET A 360 -14.88 0.14 -3.10
CA MET A 360 -13.42 0.29 -3.05
C MET A 360 -12.80 0.23 -4.45
N GLN A 361 -13.25 -0.70 -5.31
CA GLN A 361 -12.80 -0.77 -6.70
C GLN A 361 -13.12 0.55 -7.45
N LYS A 362 -14.31 1.13 -7.27
CA LYS A 362 -14.66 2.44 -7.87
C LYS A 362 -13.73 3.54 -7.40
N ILE A 363 -13.42 3.59 -6.11
CA ILE A 363 -12.51 4.60 -5.52
C ILE A 363 -11.10 4.49 -6.10
N PHE A 364 -10.50 3.29 -6.11
CA PHE A 364 -9.14 3.13 -6.60
C PHE A 364 -9.02 3.26 -8.10
N LYS A 365 -10.04 2.84 -8.84
CA LYS A 365 -10.17 3.19 -10.26
C LYS A 365 -10.14 4.71 -10.44
N LYS A 366 -10.82 5.47 -9.56
CA LYS A 366 -10.81 6.93 -9.67
C LYS A 366 -9.44 7.55 -9.40
N PHE A 367 -8.69 7.02 -8.43
CA PHE A 367 -7.29 7.41 -8.23
C PHE A 367 -6.43 7.08 -9.46
N SER A 368 -6.58 5.88 -10.02
CA SER A 368 -5.88 5.44 -11.23
C SER A 368 -6.16 6.35 -12.43
N GLU A 369 -7.44 6.71 -12.66
CA GLU A 369 -7.86 7.68 -13.69
C GLU A 369 -7.29 9.09 -13.50
N LEU A 370 -6.95 9.47 -12.26
CA LEU A 370 -6.27 10.72 -11.93
C LEU A 370 -4.74 10.63 -12.09
N GLY A 371 -4.21 9.50 -12.56
CA GLY A 371 -2.78 9.24 -12.70
C GLY A 371 -2.08 9.01 -11.35
N VAL A 372 -2.82 8.57 -10.32
CA VAL A 372 -2.28 8.30 -8.98
C VAL A 372 -1.97 6.82 -8.84
N ILE A 373 -0.73 6.50 -8.50
CA ILE A 373 -0.27 5.12 -8.33
C ILE A 373 -0.48 4.69 -6.88
N THR A 374 -1.16 3.56 -6.65
CA THR A 374 -1.45 3.10 -5.29
C THR A 374 -0.70 1.82 -4.94
N PHE A 375 0.03 1.83 -3.82
CA PHE A 375 0.67 0.64 -3.24
C PHE A 375 -0.04 0.21 -1.97
N VAL A 376 -0.25 -1.10 -1.82
CA VAL A 376 -0.99 -1.67 -0.69
C VAL A 376 -0.27 -2.89 -0.11
N SER A 377 -0.38 -3.08 1.20
CA SER A 377 0.19 -4.25 1.88
C SER A 377 -0.59 -5.53 1.59
N ALA A 378 0.11 -6.65 1.37
CA ALA A 378 -0.53 -7.96 1.19
C ALA A 378 -1.17 -8.49 2.49
N GLY A 379 -0.70 -8.03 3.64
CA GLY A 379 -1.16 -8.48 4.96
C GLY A 379 -0.25 -9.54 5.58
N ASN A 380 -0.36 -9.67 6.90
CA ASN A 380 0.58 -10.43 7.74
C ASN A 380 -0.04 -11.75 8.28
N GLY A 381 -0.95 -12.36 7.52
CA GLY A 381 -1.69 -13.56 7.94
C GLY A 381 -1.04 -14.88 7.55
N GLY A 382 -0.07 -14.88 6.63
CA GLY A 382 0.53 -16.07 6.04
C GLY A 382 -0.45 -16.89 5.19
N ARG A 383 -1.45 -16.25 4.58
CA ARG A 383 -2.56 -16.89 3.86
C ARG A 383 -2.72 -16.34 2.45
N LYS A 384 -3.58 -16.97 1.65
CA LYS A 384 -3.97 -16.42 0.36
C LYS A 384 -4.70 -15.07 0.52
N VAL A 385 -4.41 -14.13 -0.37
CA VAL A 385 -5.11 -12.85 -0.46
C VAL A 385 -6.58 -13.08 -0.84
N VAL A 386 -6.84 -13.96 -1.80
CA VAL A 386 -8.18 -14.47 -2.13
C VAL A 386 -8.24 -15.96 -1.81
N ASP A 387 -9.03 -16.32 -0.81
CA ASP A 387 -9.21 -17.69 -0.35
C ASP A 387 -10.69 -18.07 -0.44
N VAL A 388 -11.07 -18.56 -1.63
CA VAL A 388 -12.45 -18.97 -1.94
C VAL A 388 -12.93 -20.11 -1.06
N GLU A 389 -12.04 -21.02 -0.66
CA GLU A 389 -12.40 -22.17 0.17
C GLU A 389 -12.80 -21.75 1.59
N ASN A 390 -12.24 -20.65 2.08
CA ASN A 390 -12.48 -20.13 3.43
C ASN A 390 -13.34 -18.86 3.46
N ASP A 391 -14.02 -18.50 2.36
CA ASP A 391 -14.85 -17.29 2.24
C ASP A 391 -14.10 -16.03 2.70
N ALA A 392 -12.87 -15.83 2.21
CA ALA A 392 -12.02 -14.75 2.66
C ALA A 392 -11.34 -14.01 1.50
N ILE A 393 -11.37 -12.68 1.57
CA ILE A 393 -10.67 -11.78 0.64
C ILE A 393 -9.97 -10.66 1.43
N TYR A 394 -8.69 -10.43 1.18
CA TYR A 394 -7.91 -9.40 1.84
C TYR A 394 -7.94 -8.09 1.05
N LEU A 395 -8.54 -7.05 1.61
CA LEU A 395 -8.67 -5.74 0.98
C LEU A 395 -7.79 -4.70 1.68
N PRO A 396 -7.17 -3.76 0.92
CA PRO A 396 -7.36 -3.51 -0.52
C PRO A 396 -6.48 -4.33 -1.48
N CYS A 397 -5.61 -5.23 -1.00
CA CYS A 397 -4.69 -6.01 -1.85
C CYS A 397 -5.36 -6.75 -3.02
N ALA A 398 -6.60 -7.22 -2.85
CA ALA A 398 -7.30 -7.98 -3.87
C ALA A 398 -7.92 -7.15 -5.02
N LEU A 399 -7.72 -5.83 -5.04
CA LEU A 399 -8.28 -4.94 -6.07
C LEU A 399 -7.35 -4.86 -7.30
N ASP A 400 -7.91 -4.48 -8.46
CA ASP A 400 -7.13 -4.42 -9.72
C ASP A 400 -6.28 -3.14 -9.84
N ASP A 401 -6.81 -1.99 -9.40
CA ASP A 401 -6.19 -0.66 -9.56
C ASP A 401 -5.19 -0.32 -8.44
N VAL A 402 -4.51 -1.33 -7.90
CA VAL A 402 -3.49 -1.20 -6.85
C VAL A 402 -2.33 -2.15 -7.08
N ILE A 403 -1.15 -1.80 -6.57
CA ILE A 403 0.03 -2.67 -6.55
C ILE A 403 0.10 -3.32 -5.17
N CYS A 404 -0.29 -4.60 -5.09
CA CYS A 404 -0.19 -5.35 -3.85
C CYS A 404 1.22 -5.90 -3.60
N VAL A 405 1.76 -5.59 -2.42
CA VAL A 405 3.16 -5.83 -2.04
C VAL A 405 3.28 -6.86 -0.93
N GLY A 406 3.99 -7.96 -1.22
CA GLY A 406 4.37 -9.00 -0.27
C GLY A 406 5.76 -8.77 0.35
N ALA A 407 6.12 -9.59 1.34
CA ALA A 407 7.37 -9.47 2.10
C ALA A 407 8.23 -10.74 2.07
N ILE A 408 9.55 -10.57 2.08
CA ILE A 408 10.53 -11.65 2.26
C ILE A 408 11.20 -11.58 3.63
N ASP A 409 11.68 -12.71 4.12
CA ASP A 409 12.48 -12.78 5.34
C ASP A 409 13.95 -12.47 5.05
N THR A 410 14.30 -11.19 5.01
CA THR A 410 15.68 -10.74 4.76
C THR A 410 16.66 -11.15 5.84
N ASN A 411 16.19 -11.44 7.07
CA ASN A 411 17.05 -11.60 8.24
C ASN A 411 17.17 -13.06 8.70
N GLY A 412 16.37 -13.97 8.13
CA GLY A 412 16.47 -15.42 8.30
C GLY A 412 15.77 -15.97 9.53
N SER A 413 15.09 -15.12 10.31
CA SER A 413 14.42 -15.51 11.55
C SER A 413 13.30 -16.51 11.34
N ASP A 414 12.70 -16.55 10.16
CA ASP A 414 11.56 -17.43 9.86
C ASP A 414 12.02 -18.88 9.71
N ARG A 415 13.28 -19.07 9.31
CA ARG A 415 13.88 -20.41 9.19
C ARG A 415 14.61 -20.85 10.43
N ASP A 416 15.24 -19.93 11.13
CA ASP A 416 15.93 -20.21 12.37
C ASP A 416 15.59 -19.13 13.41
N PRO A 417 14.58 -19.34 14.26
CA PRO A 417 14.25 -18.40 15.33
C PRO A 417 15.32 -18.35 16.42
N THR A 418 16.38 -19.17 16.33
CA THR A 418 17.52 -19.18 17.24
C THR A 418 18.74 -18.43 16.69
N ILE A 419 18.61 -17.75 15.54
CA ILE A 419 19.70 -16.91 15.02
C ILE A 419 20.17 -15.91 16.08
N PRO A 420 21.49 -15.77 16.30
CA PRO A 420 22.03 -14.75 17.18
C PRO A 420 21.60 -13.35 16.76
N ASP A 421 21.41 -12.46 17.75
CA ASP A 421 21.04 -11.05 17.52
C ASP A 421 22.00 -10.37 16.51
N GLU A 422 23.30 -10.68 16.54
CA GLU A 422 24.30 -10.16 15.60
C GLU A 422 23.94 -10.45 14.13
N LEU A 423 23.44 -11.65 13.84
CA LEU A 423 23.00 -12.03 12.50
C LEU A 423 21.61 -11.44 12.18
N TYR A 424 20.73 -11.37 13.18
CA TYR A 424 19.38 -10.80 13.02
C TYR A 424 19.41 -9.30 12.71
N TYR A 425 20.31 -8.55 13.35
CA TYR A 425 20.48 -7.11 13.16
C TYR A 425 21.55 -6.76 12.11
N SER A 426 22.14 -7.78 11.48
CA SER A 426 23.13 -7.62 10.42
C SER A 426 22.58 -6.79 9.26
N LYS A 427 23.44 -5.93 8.71
CA LYS A 427 23.15 -5.18 7.46
C LYS A 427 23.46 -5.99 6.20
N LYS A 428 23.74 -7.29 6.33
CA LYS A 428 24.25 -8.14 5.26
C LYS A 428 23.26 -9.26 4.90
N MET A 429 23.10 -9.52 3.60
CA MET A 429 22.17 -10.53 3.07
C MET A 429 22.79 -11.93 3.09
N ASP A 430 22.09 -12.91 3.65
CA ASP A 430 22.32 -14.32 3.34
C ASP A 430 21.46 -14.73 2.13
N PRO A 431 22.01 -15.27 1.02
CA PRO A 431 21.20 -15.66 -0.13
C PRO A 431 20.11 -16.68 0.18
N ILE A 432 20.23 -17.45 1.27
CA ILE A 432 19.14 -18.32 1.69
C ILE A 432 17.88 -17.47 1.92
N ASN A 433 18.00 -16.23 2.44
CA ASN A 433 16.96 -15.26 2.81
C ASN A 433 16.11 -14.69 1.66
N TYR A 434 16.38 -15.06 0.41
CA TYR A 434 15.42 -14.89 -0.67
C TYR A 434 14.26 -15.88 -0.55
N PHE A 435 13.39 -15.64 0.43
CA PHE A 435 12.30 -16.53 0.80
C PHE A 435 11.12 -15.70 1.32
N ARG A 436 9.90 -16.00 0.90
CA ARG A 436 8.71 -15.30 1.41
C ARG A 436 8.65 -15.38 2.93
N ALA A 437 8.46 -14.24 3.59
CA ALA A 437 8.28 -14.21 5.03
C ALA A 437 7.03 -15.00 5.43
N TYR A 438 7.07 -15.77 6.52
CA TYR A 438 5.97 -16.65 6.92
C TYR A 438 4.67 -15.88 7.12
N PHE A 439 4.77 -14.64 7.63
CA PHE A 439 3.63 -13.77 7.86
C PHE A 439 3.07 -13.17 6.57
N SER A 440 3.87 -13.01 5.50
CA SER A 440 3.38 -12.37 4.28
C SER A 440 2.26 -13.20 3.67
N ASN A 441 1.11 -12.59 3.41
CA ASN A 441 0.12 -13.18 2.52
C ASN A 441 0.70 -13.35 1.09
N TYR A 442 0.05 -14.18 0.29
CA TYR A 442 0.46 -14.58 -1.06
C TYR A 442 -0.74 -14.81 -1.98
N GLY A 443 -0.51 -15.06 -3.27
CA GLY A 443 -1.57 -15.30 -4.28
C GLY A 443 -1.39 -14.45 -5.53
N GLU A 444 -2.21 -14.70 -6.56
CA GLU A 444 -2.15 -14.01 -7.87
C GLU A 444 -2.25 -12.47 -7.81
N GLN A 445 -2.83 -11.94 -6.73
CA GLN A 445 -2.97 -10.50 -6.52
C GLN A 445 -1.65 -9.84 -6.06
N VAL A 446 -0.75 -10.58 -5.41
CA VAL A 446 0.55 -10.04 -4.99
C VAL A 446 1.45 -9.93 -6.22
N LYS A 447 1.81 -8.70 -6.57
CA LYS A 447 2.57 -8.39 -7.80
C LYS A 447 4.07 -8.40 -7.59
N ILE A 448 4.52 -8.06 -6.39
CA ILE A 448 5.94 -7.90 -6.09
C ILE A 448 6.21 -8.12 -4.60
N TYR A 449 7.40 -8.62 -4.28
CA TYR A 449 7.87 -8.81 -2.93
C TYR A 449 9.08 -7.91 -2.66
N GLY A 450 9.22 -7.44 -1.43
CA GLY A 450 10.39 -6.69 -0.98
C GLY A 450 10.84 -7.06 0.43
N PRO A 451 11.79 -6.32 0.99
CA PRO A 451 12.29 -6.56 2.35
C PRO A 451 11.17 -6.51 3.39
N GLY A 452 10.98 -7.62 4.12
CA GLY A 452 9.97 -7.74 5.16
C GLY A 452 10.37 -7.18 6.51
N TYR A 453 11.66 -6.88 6.69
CA TYR A 453 12.25 -6.32 7.89
C TYR A 453 12.96 -5.01 7.53
N ALA A 454 12.63 -3.92 8.21
CA ALA A 454 13.18 -2.60 7.92
C ALA A 454 13.55 -1.87 9.22
N TYR A 455 14.72 -1.25 9.24
CA TYR A 455 15.04 -0.28 10.28
C TYR A 455 14.25 1.00 10.04
N ALA A 456 13.70 1.55 11.12
CA ALA A 456 13.05 2.84 11.13
C ALA A 456 13.20 3.52 12.50
N GLU A 457 13.09 4.84 12.51
CA GLU A 457 13.12 5.68 13.69
C GLU A 457 11.79 6.38 13.95
N PHE A 458 11.46 6.54 15.22
CA PHE A 458 10.31 7.31 15.67
C PHE A 458 10.62 8.03 16.98
N GLN A 459 9.83 9.06 17.30
CA GLN A 459 9.92 9.72 18.59
C GLN A 459 9.02 9.04 19.64
N ASP A 460 9.62 8.45 20.68
CA ASP A 460 8.93 8.16 21.94
C ASP A 460 8.96 9.42 22.84
N TRP A 461 8.29 9.40 24.00
CA TRP A 461 8.06 10.57 24.86
C TRP A 461 9.25 11.51 25.04
N GLU A 462 10.46 10.97 25.24
CA GLU A 462 11.68 11.77 25.46
C GLU A 462 12.84 11.44 24.50
N ASN A 463 12.76 10.39 23.69
CA ASN A 463 13.89 9.90 22.91
C ASN A 463 13.49 9.50 21.49
N ASN A 464 14.41 9.69 20.55
CA ASN A 464 14.33 9.03 19.25
C ASN A 464 14.72 7.56 19.44
N VAL A 465 13.88 6.65 18.96
CA VAL A 465 14.06 5.21 19.07
C VAL A 465 14.22 4.65 17.68
N GLU A 466 15.38 4.06 17.43
CA GLU A 466 15.65 3.26 16.24
C GLU A 466 15.40 1.78 16.55
N ASN A 467 14.63 1.09 15.70
CA ASN A 467 14.44 -0.35 15.83
C ASN A 467 14.23 -1.01 14.47
N LEU A 468 14.34 -2.34 14.46
CA LEU A 468 14.01 -3.19 13.32
C LEU A 468 12.56 -3.65 13.45
N PHE A 469 11.75 -3.37 12.43
CA PHE A 469 10.35 -3.74 12.40
C PHE A 469 10.06 -4.73 11.28
N ALA A 470 9.04 -5.57 11.47
CA ALA A 470 8.67 -6.63 10.55
C ALA A 470 7.22 -6.48 10.09
N GLY A 471 6.97 -6.72 8.80
CA GLY A 471 5.62 -6.73 8.23
C GLY A 471 5.57 -6.23 6.80
N THR A 472 4.56 -6.69 6.06
CA THR A 472 4.25 -6.13 4.72
C THR A 472 3.99 -4.63 4.77
N SER A 473 3.55 -4.11 5.92
CA SER A 473 3.42 -2.68 6.22
C SER A 473 4.71 -1.87 6.08
N PHE A 474 5.89 -2.47 6.27
CA PHE A 474 7.18 -1.81 6.06
C PHE A 474 7.71 -2.07 4.65
N THR A 475 7.32 -3.18 4.01
CA THR A 475 7.68 -3.45 2.62
C THR A 475 6.97 -2.55 1.63
N THR A 476 5.67 -2.30 1.82
CA THR A 476 4.87 -1.42 0.96
C THR A 476 5.47 -0.02 0.77
N PRO A 477 5.85 0.74 1.83
CA PRO A 477 6.48 2.05 1.68
C PRO A 477 7.86 1.97 1.01
N LEU A 478 8.62 0.89 1.21
CA LEU A 478 9.90 0.70 0.52
C LEU A 478 9.70 0.57 -1.00
N VAL A 479 8.75 -0.26 -1.44
CA VAL A 479 8.43 -0.42 -2.86
C VAL A 479 7.85 0.86 -3.46
N ALA A 480 6.98 1.57 -2.73
CA ALA A 480 6.48 2.87 -3.14
C ALA A 480 7.60 3.90 -3.31
N GLY A 481 8.61 3.86 -2.43
CA GLY A 481 9.81 4.69 -2.55
C GLY A 481 10.65 4.36 -3.78
N VAL A 482 10.80 3.07 -4.13
CA VAL A 482 11.48 2.69 -5.37
C VAL A 482 10.75 3.26 -6.59
N ALA A 483 9.41 3.15 -6.62
CA ALA A 483 8.59 3.75 -7.67
C ALA A 483 8.77 5.28 -7.74
N ALA A 484 8.80 5.98 -6.60
CA ALA A 484 9.06 7.43 -6.57
C ALA A 484 10.43 7.78 -7.17
N THR A 485 11.48 6.99 -6.87
CA THR A 485 12.80 7.23 -7.47
C THR A 485 12.78 7.06 -8.99
N ILE A 486 12.09 6.02 -9.49
CA ILE A 486 11.90 5.76 -10.92
C ILE A 486 11.14 6.91 -11.60
N MET A 487 10.02 7.36 -11.02
CA MET A 487 9.23 8.47 -11.57
C MET A 487 10.03 9.79 -11.61
N SER A 488 10.84 10.06 -10.58
CA SER A 488 11.68 11.26 -10.54
C SER A 488 12.86 11.20 -11.53
N GLU A 489 13.27 10.00 -11.92
CA GLU A 489 14.31 9.78 -12.93
C GLU A 489 13.76 9.91 -14.35
N HIS A 490 12.58 9.33 -14.58
CA HIS A 490 11.90 9.23 -15.87
C HIS A 490 10.75 10.22 -15.98
N THR A 491 11.06 11.51 -15.84
CA THR A 491 10.04 12.59 -15.88
C THR A 491 9.32 12.71 -17.23
N GLU A 492 9.82 12.03 -18.25
CA GLU A 492 9.24 11.91 -19.60
C GLU A 492 8.19 10.80 -19.74
N ILE A 493 8.04 9.92 -18.73
CA ILE A 493 7.10 8.81 -18.74
C ILE A 493 5.94 9.12 -17.79
N ASP A 494 4.72 9.14 -18.32
CA ASP A 494 3.50 9.27 -17.54
C ASP A 494 3.08 7.89 -17.02
N PHE A 495 3.66 7.48 -15.90
CA PHE A 495 3.30 6.20 -15.27
C PHE A 495 1.89 6.24 -14.68
N ASP A 496 1.14 5.17 -14.93
CA ASP A 496 -0.06 4.80 -14.19
C ASP A 496 0.21 3.55 -13.32
N THR A 497 -0.81 3.08 -12.60
CA THR A 497 -0.65 1.93 -11.70
C THR A 497 -0.21 0.67 -12.43
N GLN A 498 -0.74 0.42 -13.62
CA GLN A 498 -0.43 -0.80 -14.38
C GLN A 498 0.98 -0.74 -14.95
N SER A 499 1.30 0.32 -15.68
CA SER A 499 2.62 0.51 -16.29
C SER A 499 3.73 0.58 -15.23
N MET A 500 3.47 1.16 -14.05
CA MET A 500 4.42 1.10 -12.93
C MET A 500 4.59 -0.34 -12.41
N ALA A 501 3.51 -1.11 -12.24
CA ALA A 501 3.61 -2.50 -11.80
C ALA A 501 4.45 -3.33 -12.80
N GLU A 502 4.19 -3.21 -14.09
CA GLU A 502 4.94 -3.87 -15.17
C GLU A 502 6.41 -3.46 -15.16
N TYR A 503 6.70 -2.16 -14.99
CA TYR A 503 8.07 -1.64 -14.90
C TYR A 503 8.81 -2.20 -13.68
N LEU A 504 8.18 -2.23 -12.51
CA LEU A 504 8.76 -2.82 -11.30
C LEU A 504 8.98 -4.33 -11.44
N ILE A 505 8.07 -5.05 -12.10
CA ILE A 505 8.20 -6.49 -12.36
C ILE A 505 9.36 -6.77 -13.32
N SER A 506 9.46 -6.00 -14.40
CA SER A 506 10.55 -6.07 -15.38
C SER A 506 11.91 -5.82 -14.70
N ASN A 507 11.97 -4.79 -13.85
CA ASN A 507 13.17 -4.46 -13.09
C ASN A 507 13.42 -5.35 -11.88
N GLY A 508 12.49 -6.22 -11.47
CA GLY A 508 12.67 -7.11 -10.33
C GLY A 508 13.60 -8.30 -10.62
N HIS A 509 14.02 -9.02 -9.59
CA HIS A 509 14.69 -10.31 -9.72
C HIS A 509 13.64 -11.42 -9.73
N LYS A 510 13.53 -12.11 -10.87
CA LYS A 510 12.49 -13.10 -11.11
C LYS A 510 12.93 -14.49 -10.64
N ASN A 511 12.00 -15.27 -10.09
CA ASN A 511 12.16 -16.69 -9.75
C ASN A 511 13.29 -17.00 -8.76
N ILE A 512 13.71 -16.02 -7.95
CA ILE A 512 14.73 -16.23 -6.91
C ILE A 512 14.13 -16.52 -5.53
N LEU A 513 12.84 -16.25 -5.33
CA LEU A 513 12.21 -16.39 -4.01
C LEU A 513 11.73 -17.82 -3.79
N GLY A 514 12.08 -18.40 -2.65
CA GLY A 514 11.45 -19.62 -2.17
C GLY A 514 10.09 -19.36 -1.51
N ASN A 515 9.25 -20.41 -1.46
CA ASN A 515 7.93 -20.41 -0.80
C ASN A 515 6.96 -19.35 -1.34
N ILE A 516 6.92 -19.23 -2.66
CA ILE A 516 5.85 -18.55 -3.41
C ILE A 516 4.95 -19.65 -4.00
N PRO A 517 3.82 -20.00 -3.37
CA PRO A 517 2.96 -21.09 -3.85
C PRO A 517 2.18 -20.71 -5.11
N GLU A 518 1.88 -19.42 -5.29
CA GLU A 518 0.99 -18.88 -6.30
C GLU A 518 1.29 -17.38 -6.49
N GLY A 519 1.13 -16.87 -7.71
CA GLY A 519 1.36 -15.47 -8.08
C GLY A 519 2.79 -15.19 -8.56
N GLU A 520 3.11 -13.91 -8.71
CA GLU A 520 4.39 -13.43 -9.23
C GLU A 520 5.54 -13.76 -8.27
N ASN A 521 6.62 -14.36 -8.80
CA ASN A 521 7.85 -14.59 -8.04
C ASN A 521 8.88 -13.52 -8.40
N VAL A 522 8.69 -12.33 -7.84
CA VAL A 522 9.50 -11.16 -8.17
C VAL A 522 9.95 -10.45 -6.91
N PHE A 523 11.27 -10.31 -6.74
CA PHE A 523 11.86 -9.46 -5.71
C PHE A 523 12.17 -8.07 -6.28
N ILE A 524 11.75 -7.02 -5.57
CA ILE A 524 11.95 -5.62 -5.97
C ILE A 524 13.44 -5.29 -6.19
N ASN A 525 13.70 -4.50 -7.24
CA ASN A 525 14.99 -3.88 -7.48
C ASN A 525 14.80 -2.53 -8.15
N ASN A 526 15.67 -1.56 -7.85
CA ASN A 526 15.56 -0.19 -8.36
C ASN A 526 16.13 0.02 -9.78
N GLY A 527 16.45 -1.04 -10.50
CA GLY A 527 17.06 -1.02 -11.83
C GLY A 527 18.54 -1.38 -11.83
N ASN A 528 19.25 -1.27 -10.71
CA ASN A 528 20.65 -1.68 -10.63
C ASN A 528 20.79 -3.21 -10.56
N LYS A 529 21.22 -3.82 -11.69
CA LYS A 529 21.47 -5.26 -11.81
C LYS A 529 22.93 -5.68 -11.56
N VAL A 530 23.84 -4.73 -11.30
CA VAL A 530 25.25 -5.02 -11.06
C VAL A 530 25.46 -5.49 -9.63
N VAL A 531 26.24 -6.55 -9.43
CA VAL A 531 26.60 -7.08 -8.11
C VAL A 531 28.07 -6.81 -7.82
N LEU A 532 28.33 -6.19 -6.67
CA LEU A 532 29.65 -6.13 -6.06
C LEU A 532 29.73 -7.23 -5.00
N ILE A 533 30.63 -8.19 -5.20
CA ILE A 533 31.05 -9.18 -4.22
C ILE A 533 32.45 -8.76 -3.80
N LYS A 534 32.83 -8.80 -2.51
CA LYS A 534 34.18 -8.36 -2.10
C LYS A 534 35.27 -8.90 -3.05
N ASN A 535 36.02 -7.97 -3.65
CA ASN A 535 37.09 -8.18 -4.63
C ASN A 535 36.67 -8.71 -6.03
N ASN A 536 35.39 -8.65 -6.40
CA ASN A 536 34.90 -9.03 -7.73
C ASN A 536 33.63 -8.25 -8.16
N ILE A 537 33.47 -8.02 -9.47
CA ILE A 537 32.25 -7.39 -10.03
C ILE A 537 31.64 -8.33 -11.07
N GLU A 538 30.35 -8.63 -10.91
CA GLU A 538 29.60 -9.50 -11.81
C GLU A 538 28.36 -8.80 -12.37
N GLU A 539 28.03 -9.10 -13.64
CA GLU A 539 26.75 -8.79 -14.27
C GLU A 539 25.98 -10.10 -14.43
N LYS A 540 24.79 -10.19 -13.85
CA LYS A 540 23.85 -11.29 -14.12
C LYS A 540 22.69 -10.74 -14.93
N PHE A 541 22.62 -11.17 -16.18
CA PHE A 541 21.45 -10.99 -17.02
C PHE A 541 20.45 -12.09 -16.66
N TYR A 542 19.23 -11.70 -16.28
CA TYR A 542 18.13 -12.64 -16.21
C TYR A 542 17.58 -12.78 -17.63
N GLU A 543 17.84 -13.92 -18.26
CA GLU A 543 17.16 -14.29 -19.50
C GLU A 543 15.73 -14.73 -19.13
N GLU A 544 14.73 -14.03 -19.66
CA GLU A 544 13.33 -14.47 -19.60
C GLU A 544 13.07 -15.50 -20.71
N GLU A 545 12.77 -16.74 -20.32
CA GLU A 545 11.94 -17.61 -21.16
C GLU A 545 10.50 -17.06 -21.13
N ASN A 546 10.11 -16.39 -22.21
CA ASN A 546 8.71 -16.07 -22.51
C ASN A 546 7.86 -17.35 -22.53
N PRO A 547 6.77 -17.47 -21.75
CA PRO A 547 5.76 -18.49 -22.02
C PRO A 547 4.74 -17.93 -23.02
N ILE A 548 5.17 -17.72 -24.27
CA ILE A 548 4.25 -17.62 -25.42
C ILE A 548 4.81 -18.49 -26.56
N GLU A 549 4.69 -19.81 -26.41
CA GLU A 549 4.74 -20.71 -27.56
C GLU A 549 3.35 -20.80 -28.19
N ASN A 550 3.18 -20.13 -29.34
CA ASN A 550 2.73 -20.73 -30.61
C ASN A 550 2.22 -19.63 -31.55
N ILE A 551 3.12 -19.01 -32.32
CA ILE A 551 2.76 -18.57 -33.67
C ILE A 551 3.87 -19.07 -34.60
N ASP A 552 3.41 -19.83 -35.58
CA ASP A 552 4.16 -20.51 -36.64
C ASP A 552 5.08 -19.57 -37.44
N GLU A 553 6.09 -20.20 -38.03
CA GLU A 553 7.21 -19.69 -38.82
C GLU A 553 6.89 -18.60 -39.87
N ASN A 554 7.55 -17.43 -39.81
CA ASN A 554 8.37 -16.83 -40.90
C ASN A 554 9.00 -15.47 -40.49
N PRO A 555 10.33 -15.24 -40.57
CA PRO A 555 10.94 -13.95 -40.28
C PRO A 555 11.17 -13.16 -41.57
N ASN A 556 10.32 -12.17 -41.83
CA ASN A 556 10.60 -10.93 -42.57
C ASN A 556 9.27 -10.23 -42.83
N ASP A 557 8.91 -9.27 -41.97
CA ASP A 557 8.33 -7.97 -42.35
C ASP A 557 8.04 -7.15 -41.08
N ASN A 558 8.24 -5.83 -41.20
CA ASN A 558 7.82 -4.76 -40.29
C ASN A 558 8.74 -4.39 -39.10
N ILE A 559 9.86 -3.76 -39.43
CA ILE A 559 10.43 -2.67 -38.62
C ILE A 559 10.29 -1.41 -39.48
N GLU A 560 9.18 -0.70 -39.37
CA GLU A 560 9.00 0.71 -39.71
C GLU A 560 7.53 1.10 -39.46
N GLU A 561 7.17 1.34 -38.21
CA GLU A 561 6.08 2.27 -37.87
C GLU A 561 6.23 2.71 -36.42
N MET A 562 5.93 3.98 -36.15
CA MET A 562 6.07 4.73 -34.88
C MET A 562 7.37 5.51 -34.63
N VAL A 563 7.85 6.26 -35.64
CA VAL A 563 8.33 7.64 -35.42
C VAL A 563 8.01 8.48 -36.65
N SER A 564 6.96 9.32 -36.60
CA SER A 564 6.98 10.67 -37.19
C SER A 564 5.63 11.37 -37.02
N VAL A 565 5.69 12.50 -36.31
CA VAL A 565 4.65 13.52 -36.17
C VAL A 565 4.43 14.22 -37.52
N GLU A 566 3.16 14.41 -37.90
CA GLU A 566 2.72 15.18 -39.07
C GLU A 566 3.09 16.67 -38.93
N ILE A 567 3.67 17.22 -39.99
CA ILE A 567 3.67 18.65 -40.31
C ILE A 567 2.79 18.78 -41.55
N GLU A 568 1.69 19.52 -41.43
CA GLU A 568 0.85 19.94 -42.57
C GLU A 568 1.63 20.92 -43.44
N GLU A 569 1.75 20.63 -44.73
CA GLU A 569 1.81 21.66 -45.78
C GLU A 569 1.25 21.07 -47.09
N GLU A 570 0.32 21.82 -47.69
CA GLU A 570 -0.53 21.44 -48.82
C GLU A 570 0.27 21.14 -50.10
N GLU A 571 -0.08 20.03 -50.75
CA GLU A 571 0.33 19.69 -52.12
C GLU A 571 -0.42 20.57 -53.15
N GLU A 572 0.31 21.10 -54.13
CA GLU A 572 -0.20 21.15 -55.51
C GLU A 572 0.89 20.71 -56.49
N ASN A 573 0.62 19.56 -57.13
CA ASN A 573 1.38 18.95 -58.21
C ASN A 573 1.39 19.83 -59.47
N SER A 574 2.53 19.92 -60.16
CA SER A 574 2.62 19.39 -61.53
C SER A 574 4.04 19.48 -62.10
N ASP A 575 4.45 18.35 -62.65
CA ASP A 575 5.71 18.06 -63.33
C ASP A 575 5.95 18.81 -64.65
N GLU A 576 7.23 18.84 -64.98
CA GLU A 576 7.86 18.85 -66.32
C GLU A 576 7.93 20.14 -67.18
N THR A 577 9.19 20.57 -67.31
CA THR A 577 9.90 21.35 -68.35
C THR A 577 9.58 21.02 -69.83
N PRO A 578 10.20 21.68 -70.85
CA PRO A 578 10.68 23.06 -71.02
C PRO A 578 10.29 23.68 -72.40
N SER A 579 10.48 25.00 -72.58
CA SER A 579 11.22 25.62 -73.70
C SER A 579 10.84 27.09 -73.98
N GLU A 580 11.90 27.85 -74.29
CA GLU A 580 11.96 28.98 -75.23
C GLU A 580 11.16 30.28 -74.98
N ASN A 581 11.94 31.33 -74.68
CA ASN A 581 12.04 32.59 -75.45
C ASN A 581 10.82 33.53 -75.63
N VAL A 582 11.13 34.82 -75.40
CA VAL A 582 10.65 36.02 -76.14
C VAL A 582 9.28 36.57 -75.66
N VAL A 583 9.22 37.64 -74.84
CA VAL A 583 9.34 39.09 -75.12
C VAL A 583 7.97 39.79 -75.04
N GLU A 584 8.02 40.96 -74.40
CA GLU A 584 7.15 42.15 -74.53
C GLU A 584 5.89 42.33 -73.67
N ASN A 585 6.02 43.41 -72.88
CA ASN A 585 5.05 44.38 -72.35
C ASN A 585 4.34 44.11 -71.04
#